data_AF-A0A5I3D6R3-F1
#
_entry.id   AF-A0A5I3D6R3-F1
#
_cell.length_a   1.000
_cell.length_b   1.000
_cell.length_c   1.000
_cell.angle_alpha   90.00
_cell.angle_beta   90.00
_cell.angle_gamma   90.00
#
_symmetry.space_group_name_H-M   'P 1'
#
loop_
_entity.id
_entity.type
_entity.pdbx_description
1 polymer ?
#
loop_
_entity_poly.entity_id
_entity_poly.type
_entity_poly.pdbx_seq_one_letter_code
_entity_poly.pdbx_strand_id
1 'polypeptide(L)'
;MTSKKARSMAGLPWIAAMAFFMQALDATILNTALPAIAHSLNRSPLAMQSAIISYTLTVAMLIPVSGWLADRFGTRRVFMVAVSLFTLGSLACALSSSLSELVIFRVVQGVGGAMMMPVARLALLRAYPRSELLPVLNFVTMPGLVGPILGPVLGGVLVTWASWHWIFLINIPIGVAGILYARKYMPNFTTPRRKFDMTGFFLFGLSLVLFSSGMELFGEKIVATWIASAIIFCSIVLLLAYIRHARRHPTPLISLSLFKTRTFSVGIAGNLATRLGTGCVPFLMPLMLQVGFGYPALIAGCMMAPTALGSIIAKSTVTQVLRRLGYRKTLVGITVFIGLMIAQFSFQSPAMPIWMLVLPLFILGMAMSTQFTAMNTITLADLTDDNASSGNSVLAVTQQLSISLGVAISAAVLRIYEGFAGTSTVEQFHYTFITMGAITIVSALMFMLLRAKDGNNLIKERHKSKPTHAPSKPE
;
A
#
# COMPACT_ATOMS: atom_id res chain seq x y z
N MET A 1 -14.24 17.67 24.96
CA MET A 1 -14.18 18.10 23.55
C MET A 1 -15.51 18.78 23.20
N THR A 2 -15.50 20.04 22.77
CA THR A 2 -16.74 20.77 22.41
C THR A 2 -17.37 20.18 21.14
N SER A 3 -18.69 20.03 21.11
CA SER A 3 -19.50 19.41 20.04
C SER A 3 -19.14 19.85 18.61
N LYS A 4 -18.70 21.11 18.43
CA LYS A 4 -18.20 21.65 17.15
C LYS A 4 -16.88 21.02 16.66
N LYS A 5 -15.92 20.72 17.55
CA LYS A 5 -14.65 20.04 17.21
C LYS A 5 -14.87 18.58 16.81
N ALA A 6 -15.83 17.89 17.44
CA ALA A 6 -16.16 16.50 17.12
C ALA A 6 -16.78 16.36 15.71
N ARG A 7 -17.73 17.25 15.34
CA ARG A 7 -18.33 17.29 13.98
C ARG A 7 -17.32 17.66 12.88
N SER A 8 -16.32 18.49 13.19
CA SER A 8 -15.26 18.86 12.24
C SER A 8 -14.33 17.71 11.87
N MET A 9 -14.13 16.73 12.76
CA MET A 9 -13.18 15.64 12.52
C MET A 9 -13.81 14.45 11.78
N ALA A 10 -15.13 14.26 11.88
CA ALA A 10 -15.84 13.13 11.25
C ALA A 10 -15.73 13.07 9.71
N GLY A 11 -15.45 14.19 9.03
CA GLY A 11 -15.23 14.23 7.58
C GLY A 11 -13.83 13.80 7.15
N LEU A 12 -12.84 13.84 8.05
CA LEU A 12 -11.44 13.54 7.73
C LEU A 12 -11.20 12.08 7.33
N PRO A 13 -11.82 11.07 7.97
CA PRO A 13 -11.73 9.68 7.52
C PRO A 13 -12.30 9.48 6.11
N TRP A 14 -13.39 10.17 5.74
CA TRP A 14 -13.95 10.11 4.38
C TRP A 14 -13.00 10.68 3.32
N ILE A 15 -12.32 11.79 3.63
CA ILE A 15 -11.32 12.39 2.74
C ILE A 15 -10.17 11.41 2.48
N ALA A 16 -9.66 10.76 3.53
CA ALA A 16 -8.61 9.75 3.40
C ALA A 16 -9.11 8.49 2.68
N ALA A 17 -10.35 8.07 2.93
CA ALA A 17 -10.94 6.91 2.29
C ALA A 17 -11.11 7.12 0.78
N MET A 18 -11.57 8.31 0.38
CA MET A 18 -11.66 8.73 -1.00
C MET A 18 -10.28 8.76 -1.67
N ALA A 19 -9.27 9.34 -1.02
CA ALA A 19 -7.90 9.37 -1.56
C ALA A 19 -7.35 7.96 -1.80
N PHE A 20 -7.60 7.04 -0.88
CA PHE A 20 -7.18 5.65 -1.04
C PHE A 20 -7.98 4.94 -2.14
N PHE A 21 -9.31 5.11 -2.19
CA PHE A 21 -10.14 4.56 -3.25
C PHE A 21 -9.70 5.02 -4.63
N MET A 22 -9.49 6.32 -4.84
CA MET A 22 -9.03 6.88 -6.12
C MET A 22 -7.70 6.25 -6.55
N GLN A 23 -6.73 6.17 -5.64
CA GLN A 23 -5.42 5.61 -5.94
C GLN A 23 -5.48 4.10 -6.26
N ALA A 24 -6.31 3.35 -5.54
CA ALA A 24 -6.46 1.91 -5.76
C ALA A 24 -7.26 1.59 -7.03
N LEU A 25 -8.28 2.39 -7.34
CA LEU A 25 -9.04 2.30 -8.58
C LEU A 25 -8.14 2.60 -9.79
N ASP A 26 -7.41 3.72 -9.77
CA ASP A 26 -6.53 4.15 -10.87
C ASP A 26 -5.44 3.10 -11.19
N ALA A 27 -4.84 2.51 -10.16
CA ALA A 27 -3.81 1.48 -10.32
C ALA A 27 -4.33 0.20 -10.99
N THR A 28 -5.62 -0.11 -10.86
CA THR A 28 -6.20 -1.39 -11.33
C THR A 28 -7.02 -1.25 -12.61
N ILE A 29 -7.71 -0.13 -12.78
CA ILE A 29 -8.52 0.16 -13.97
C ILE A 29 -7.65 0.31 -15.23
N LEU A 30 -6.43 0.86 -15.12
CA LEU A 30 -5.57 1.02 -16.29
C LEU A 30 -5.13 -0.32 -16.86
N ASN A 31 -4.79 -1.29 -15.99
CA ASN A 31 -4.30 -2.60 -16.42
C ASN A 31 -5.31 -3.34 -17.30
N THR A 32 -6.61 -3.18 -17.03
CA THR A 32 -7.67 -3.78 -17.86
C THR A 32 -7.96 -3.03 -19.15
N ALA A 33 -7.75 -1.72 -19.17
CA ALA A 33 -7.95 -0.89 -20.36
C ALA A 33 -6.74 -0.88 -21.32
N LEU A 34 -5.58 -1.36 -20.85
CA LEU A 34 -4.30 -1.22 -21.53
C LEU A 34 -4.29 -1.72 -22.99
N PRO A 35 -4.91 -2.87 -23.35
CA PRO A 35 -4.99 -3.29 -24.76
C PRO A 35 -5.76 -2.32 -25.65
N ALA A 36 -6.84 -1.72 -25.15
CA ALA A 36 -7.65 -0.77 -25.92
C ALA A 36 -6.94 0.57 -26.11
N ILE A 37 -6.19 1.03 -25.10
CA ILE A 37 -5.35 2.24 -25.23
C ILE A 37 -4.24 1.99 -26.26
N ALA A 38 -3.60 0.82 -26.21
CA ALA A 38 -2.57 0.42 -27.16
C ALA A 38 -3.08 0.47 -28.61
N HIS A 39 -4.26 -0.10 -28.84
CA HIS A 39 -4.95 -0.05 -30.13
C HIS A 39 -5.25 1.39 -30.57
N SER A 40 -5.80 2.22 -29.67
CA SER A 40 -6.14 3.62 -29.98
C SER A 40 -4.92 4.49 -30.29
N LEU A 41 -3.76 4.23 -29.68
CA LEU A 41 -2.52 4.99 -29.89
C LEU A 41 -1.59 4.35 -30.94
N ASN A 42 -2.05 3.29 -31.60
CA ASN A 42 -1.30 2.50 -32.58
C ASN A 42 0.08 2.05 -32.04
N ARG A 43 0.09 1.51 -30.83
CA ARG A 43 1.28 0.98 -30.13
C ARG A 43 1.03 -0.44 -29.67
N SER A 44 2.11 -1.16 -29.40
CA SER A 44 2.00 -2.47 -28.76
C SER A 44 1.56 -2.31 -27.30
N PRO A 45 0.77 -3.24 -26.74
CA PRO A 45 0.48 -3.27 -25.31
C PRO A 45 1.73 -3.26 -24.44
N LEU A 46 2.82 -3.89 -24.90
CA LEU A 46 4.10 -3.85 -24.20
C LEU A 46 4.65 -2.42 -24.08
N ALA A 47 4.59 -1.61 -25.14
CA ALA A 47 5.04 -0.22 -25.08
C ALA A 47 4.20 0.62 -24.09
N MET A 48 2.92 0.29 -23.91
CA MET A 48 2.03 0.96 -22.96
C MET A 48 2.41 0.76 -21.49
N GLN A 49 3.21 -0.27 -21.16
CA GLN A 49 3.69 -0.49 -19.78
C GLN A 49 4.49 0.71 -19.24
N SER A 50 5.14 1.47 -20.13
CA SER A 50 5.82 2.72 -19.76
C SER A 50 4.91 3.73 -19.05
N ALA A 51 3.60 3.74 -19.34
CA ALA A 51 2.62 4.61 -18.67
C ALA A 51 2.28 4.14 -17.23
N ILE A 52 2.34 2.83 -16.95
CA ILE A 52 2.16 2.27 -15.60
C ILE A 52 3.44 2.49 -14.78
N ILE A 53 4.58 2.17 -15.38
CA ILE A 53 5.90 2.24 -14.72
C ILE A 53 6.22 3.69 -14.35
N SER A 54 6.04 4.65 -15.26
CA SER A 54 6.30 6.07 -14.99
C SER A 54 5.50 6.61 -13.80
N TYR A 55 4.20 6.29 -13.70
CA TYR A 55 3.37 6.64 -12.56
C TYR A 55 3.91 6.00 -11.26
N THR A 56 4.15 4.69 -11.28
CA THR A 56 4.57 3.92 -10.10
C THR A 56 5.93 4.37 -9.57
N LEU A 57 6.90 4.63 -10.46
CA LEU A 57 8.22 5.14 -10.10
C LEU A 57 8.14 6.57 -9.54
N THR A 58 7.30 7.43 -10.13
CA THR A 58 7.09 8.79 -9.61
C THR A 58 6.51 8.74 -8.20
N VAL A 59 5.51 7.88 -7.98
CA VAL A 59 4.92 7.66 -6.65
C VAL A 59 5.99 7.16 -5.66
N ALA A 60 6.75 6.12 -6.03
CA ALA A 60 7.79 5.56 -5.17
C ALA A 60 8.85 6.59 -4.77
N MET A 61 9.29 7.43 -5.72
CA MET A 61 10.30 8.47 -5.49
C MET A 61 9.81 9.58 -4.55
N LEU A 62 8.54 9.98 -4.65
CA LEU A 62 8.02 11.18 -4.01
C LEU A 62 7.26 10.93 -2.70
N ILE A 63 6.86 9.69 -2.40
CA ILE A 63 6.28 9.32 -1.08
C ILE A 63 7.13 9.83 0.10
N PRO A 64 8.47 9.69 0.14
CA PRO A 64 9.29 10.13 1.26
C PRO A 64 9.19 11.64 1.56
N VAL A 65 8.93 12.45 0.53
CA VAL A 65 8.87 13.92 0.61
C VAL A 65 7.53 14.42 1.13
N SER A 66 6.47 13.62 0.96
CA SER A 66 5.10 13.99 1.33
C SER A 66 4.96 14.45 2.79
N GLY A 67 5.63 13.77 3.72
CA GLY A 67 5.61 14.12 5.15
C GLY A 67 6.24 15.49 5.42
N TRP A 68 7.39 15.78 4.80
CA TRP A 68 8.06 17.07 4.96
C TRP A 68 7.26 18.23 4.34
N LEU A 69 6.68 18.02 3.15
CA LEU A 69 5.83 19.02 2.52
C LEU A 69 4.63 19.34 3.40
N ALA A 70 3.97 18.31 3.96
CA ALA A 70 2.84 18.49 4.85
C ALA A 70 3.21 19.22 6.14
N ASP A 71 4.39 18.96 6.70
CA ASP A 71 4.88 19.67 7.90
C ASP A 71 5.16 21.14 7.61
N ARG A 72 5.76 21.45 6.46
CA ARG A 72 6.17 22.81 6.08
C ARG A 72 5.03 23.68 5.58
N PHE A 73 4.21 23.15 4.67
CA PHE A 73 3.16 23.91 3.98
C PHE A 73 1.76 23.66 4.56
N GLY A 74 1.62 22.63 5.38
CA GLY A 74 0.39 22.26 6.06
C GLY A 74 -0.35 21.12 5.39
N THR A 75 -0.89 20.20 6.20
CA THR A 75 -1.59 18.99 5.74
C THR A 75 -2.73 19.28 4.76
N ARG A 76 -3.53 20.32 5.00
CA ARG A 76 -4.67 20.67 4.14
C ARG A 76 -4.23 21.21 2.79
N ARG A 77 -3.25 22.12 2.76
CA ARG A 77 -2.78 22.73 1.52
C ARG A 77 -2.13 21.68 0.61
N VAL A 78 -1.25 20.87 1.18
CA VAL A 78 -0.55 19.82 0.44
C VAL A 78 -1.53 18.77 -0.09
N PHE A 79 -2.52 18.36 0.71
CA PHE A 79 -3.55 17.45 0.24
C PHE A 79 -4.37 18.02 -0.92
N MET A 80 -4.83 19.27 -0.83
CA MET A 80 -5.58 19.90 -1.94
C MET A 80 -4.74 20.02 -3.21
N VAL A 81 -3.45 20.38 -3.10
CA VAL A 81 -2.52 20.39 -4.23
C VAL A 81 -2.33 18.99 -4.80
N ALA A 82 -2.16 17.99 -3.96
CA ALA A 82 -1.99 16.60 -4.38
C ALA A 82 -3.21 16.09 -5.17
N VAL A 83 -4.42 16.30 -4.65
CA VAL A 83 -5.65 15.92 -5.36
C VAL A 83 -5.81 16.73 -6.65
N SER A 84 -5.48 18.01 -6.66
CA SER A 84 -5.55 18.84 -7.88
C SER A 84 -4.60 18.35 -8.96
N LEU A 85 -3.34 18.05 -8.61
CA LEU A 85 -2.35 17.49 -9.53
C LEU A 85 -2.79 16.11 -10.05
N PHE A 86 -3.35 15.26 -9.19
CA PHE A 86 -3.87 13.96 -9.60
C PHE A 86 -5.04 14.11 -10.57
N THR A 87 -6.02 14.98 -10.26
CA THR A 87 -7.20 15.20 -11.09
C THR A 87 -6.86 15.85 -12.44
N LEU A 88 -6.02 16.88 -12.44
CA LEU A 88 -5.56 17.54 -13.67
C LEU A 88 -4.68 16.61 -14.51
N GLY A 89 -3.80 15.83 -13.88
CA GLY A 89 -3.02 14.79 -14.54
C GLY A 89 -3.93 13.73 -15.17
N SER A 90 -4.97 13.29 -14.47
CA SER A 90 -5.98 12.35 -15.01
C SER A 90 -6.70 12.95 -16.22
N LEU A 91 -7.14 14.21 -16.15
CA LEU A 91 -7.75 14.90 -17.29
C LEU A 91 -6.76 14.98 -18.48
N ALA A 92 -5.50 15.32 -18.23
CA ALA A 92 -4.49 15.39 -19.27
C ALA A 92 -4.21 14.02 -19.91
N CYS A 93 -4.17 12.93 -19.11
CA CYS A 93 -4.11 11.55 -19.62
C CYS A 93 -5.31 11.23 -20.52
N ALA A 94 -6.51 11.66 -20.15
CA ALA A 94 -7.72 11.48 -20.95
C ALA A 94 -7.71 12.30 -22.26
N LEU A 95 -6.86 13.32 -22.38
CA LEU A 95 -6.71 14.14 -23.57
C LEU A 95 -5.46 13.78 -24.38
N SER A 96 -4.69 12.78 -23.93
CA SER A 96 -3.44 12.41 -24.58
C SER A 96 -3.67 11.78 -25.95
N SER A 97 -2.90 12.23 -26.93
CA SER A 97 -2.96 11.77 -28.32
C SER A 97 -1.80 10.84 -28.69
N SER A 98 -0.81 10.73 -27.81
CA SER A 98 0.37 9.89 -28.00
C SER A 98 0.82 9.23 -26.70
N LEU A 99 1.57 8.12 -26.82
CA LEU A 99 2.16 7.43 -25.68
C LEU A 99 3.09 8.36 -24.87
N SER A 100 3.88 9.20 -25.54
CA SER A 100 4.80 10.13 -24.87
C SER A 100 4.06 11.16 -24.01
N GLU A 101 2.98 11.74 -24.54
CA GLU A 101 2.10 12.63 -23.77
C GLU A 101 1.47 11.90 -22.57
N LEU A 102 0.95 10.69 -22.79
CA LEU A 102 0.36 9.88 -21.73
C LEU A 102 1.37 9.62 -20.61
N VAL A 103 2.62 9.28 -20.95
CA VAL A 103 3.70 9.05 -19.98
C VAL A 103 4.00 10.33 -19.18
N ILE A 104 4.10 11.49 -19.83
CA ILE A 104 4.36 12.77 -19.15
C ILE A 104 3.21 13.10 -18.19
N PHE A 105 1.97 12.94 -18.61
CA PHE A 105 0.80 13.21 -17.76
C PHE A 105 0.66 12.19 -16.63
N ARG A 106 1.09 10.94 -16.84
CA ARG A 106 1.20 9.93 -15.78
C ARG A 106 2.24 10.30 -14.72
N VAL A 107 3.35 10.94 -15.10
CA VAL A 107 4.30 11.51 -14.13
C VAL A 107 3.62 12.61 -13.32
N VAL A 108 2.93 13.56 -13.95
CA VAL A 108 2.21 14.64 -13.24
C VAL A 108 1.16 14.06 -12.27
N GLN A 109 0.39 13.08 -12.73
CA GLN A 109 -0.59 12.38 -11.90
C GLN A 109 0.09 11.64 -10.73
N GLY A 110 1.26 11.03 -10.98
CA GLY A 110 2.08 10.35 -9.98
C GLY A 110 2.59 11.28 -8.88
N VAL A 111 2.94 12.54 -9.20
CA VAL A 111 3.28 13.56 -8.19
C VAL A 111 2.11 13.77 -7.22
N GLY A 112 0.88 13.89 -7.73
CA GLY A 112 -0.32 13.97 -6.90
C GLY A 112 -0.54 12.71 -6.07
N GLY A 113 -0.49 11.55 -6.71
CA GLY A 113 -0.68 10.24 -6.08
C GLY A 113 0.29 9.97 -4.93
N ALA A 114 1.55 10.38 -5.06
CA ALA A 114 2.58 10.21 -4.04
C ALA A 114 2.24 10.87 -2.71
N MET A 115 1.43 11.92 -2.73
CA MET A 115 1.12 12.73 -1.55
C MET A 115 -0.29 12.50 -1.01
N MET A 116 -1.25 12.11 -1.86
CA MET A 116 -2.67 11.99 -1.47
C MET A 116 -2.87 11.12 -0.22
N MET A 117 -2.44 9.85 -0.27
CA MET A 117 -2.67 8.93 0.84
C MET A 117 -1.74 9.19 2.04
N PRO A 118 -0.42 9.40 1.87
CA PRO A 118 0.45 9.68 3.01
C PRO A 118 0.04 10.93 3.81
N VAL A 119 -0.35 12.02 3.13
CA VAL A 119 -0.75 13.27 3.79
C VAL A 119 -2.12 13.12 4.45
N ALA A 120 -3.06 12.41 3.83
CA ALA A 120 -4.36 12.12 4.44
C ALA A 120 -4.20 11.27 5.71
N ARG A 121 -3.37 10.22 5.66
CA ARG A 121 -3.03 9.39 6.83
C ARG A 121 -2.34 10.20 7.91
N LEU A 122 -1.39 11.08 7.56
CA LEU A 122 -0.72 11.97 8.51
C LEU A 122 -1.70 12.93 9.20
N ALA A 123 -2.68 13.47 8.47
CA ALA A 123 -3.71 14.32 9.05
C ALA A 123 -4.56 13.56 10.08
N LEU A 124 -4.90 12.29 9.82
CA LEU A 124 -5.60 11.43 10.78
C LEU A 124 -4.77 11.16 12.03
N LEU A 125 -3.47 10.86 11.86
CA LEU A 125 -2.53 10.63 12.96
C LEU A 125 -2.42 11.84 13.91
N ARG A 126 -2.59 13.06 13.37
CA ARG A 126 -2.55 14.31 14.14
C ARG A 126 -3.91 14.73 14.71
N ALA A 127 -5.01 14.38 14.03
CA ALA A 127 -6.35 14.78 14.46
C ALA A 127 -6.93 13.88 15.55
N TYR A 128 -6.65 12.57 15.48
CA TYR A 128 -7.27 11.59 16.36
C TYR A 128 -6.34 11.13 17.47
N PRO A 129 -6.86 10.91 18.68
CA PRO A 129 -6.08 10.29 19.75
C PRO A 129 -5.71 8.85 19.39
N ARG A 130 -4.57 8.36 19.90
CA ARG A 130 -4.00 7.06 19.54
C ARG A 130 -4.97 5.88 19.73
N SER A 131 -5.84 5.95 20.74
CA SER A 131 -6.88 4.93 21.03
C SER A 131 -8.00 4.86 19.98
N GLU A 132 -8.25 5.93 19.24
CA GLU A 132 -9.28 6.02 18.21
C GLU A 132 -8.72 5.82 16.79
N LEU A 133 -7.39 5.80 16.64
CA LEU A 133 -6.75 5.66 15.32
C LEU A 133 -7.09 4.34 14.64
N LEU A 134 -7.11 3.23 15.39
CA LEU A 134 -7.36 1.91 14.83
C LEU A 134 -8.71 1.84 14.08
N PRO A 135 -9.87 2.14 14.71
CA PRO A 135 -11.15 2.12 14.00
C PRO A 135 -11.22 3.13 12.85
N VAL A 136 -10.56 4.29 12.97
CA VAL A 136 -10.51 5.29 11.90
C VAL A 136 -9.70 4.82 10.69
N LEU A 137 -8.52 4.24 10.90
CA LEU A 137 -7.70 3.68 9.81
C LEU A 137 -8.38 2.48 9.15
N ASN A 138 -9.15 1.69 9.91
CA ASN A 138 -9.98 0.61 9.37
C ASN A 138 -11.07 1.13 8.44
N PHE A 139 -11.76 2.19 8.86
CA PHE A 139 -12.76 2.83 8.02
C PHE A 139 -12.16 3.34 6.70
N VAL A 140 -11.03 4.06 6.76
CA VAL A 140 -10.34 4.61 5.57
C VAL A 140 -9.97 3.55 4.55
N THR A 141 -9.57 2.40 5.06
CA THR A 141 -9.02 1.33 4.26
C THR A 141 -10.14 0.49 3.63
N MET A 142 -11.41 0.60 4.07
CA MET A 142 -12.55 -0.14 3.48
C MET A 142 -12.81 0.31 2.04
N PRO A 143 -13.05 1.61 1.73
CA PRO A 143 -13.21 2.04 0.34
C PRO A 143 -11.98 1.75 -0.52
N GLY A 144 -10.77 1.90 0.02
CA GLY A 144 -9.54 1.54 -0.71
C GLY A 144 -9.50 0.10 -1.23
N LEU A 145 -10.08 -0.85 -0.49
CA LEU A 145 -10.15 -2.26 -0.91
C LEU A 145 -11.21 -2.54 -1.99
N VAL A 146 -12.18 -1.64 -2.15
CA VAL A 146 -13.20 -1.74 -3.21
C VAL A 146 -12.58 -1.40 -4.57
N GLY A 147 -11.56 -0.53 -4.60
CA GLY A 147 -10.86 -0.09 -5.82
C GLY A 147 -10.41 -1.26 -6.72
N PRO A 148 -9.63 -2.23 -6.22
CA PRO A 148 -9.17 -3.37 -7.02
C PRO A 148 -10.26 -4.30 -7.53
N ILE A 149 -11.43 -4.35 -6.86
CA ILE A 149 -12.58 -5.12 -7.35
C ILE A 149 -13.26 -4.37 -8.49
N LEU A 150 -13.53 -3.08 -8.26
CA LEU A 150 -14.25 -2.25 -9.23
C LEU A 150 -13.39 -1.88 -10.44
N GLY A 151 -12.06 -1.81 -10.30
CA GLY A 151 -11.15 -1.43 -11.37
C GLY A 151 -11.34 -2.27 -12.63
N PRO A 152 -11.14 -3.60 -12.58
CA PRO A 152 -11.35 -4.46 -13.74
C PRO A 152 -12.77 -4.42 -14.32
N VAL A 153 -13.78 -4.38 -13.46
CA VAL A 153 -15.20 -4.37 -13.87
C VAL A 153 -15.55 -3.06 -14.58
N LEU A 154 -15.27 -1.93 -13.94
CA LEU A 154 -15.52 -0.61 -14.51
C LEU A 154 -14.63 -0.35 -15.72
N GLY A 155 -13.36 -0.75 -15.68
CA GLY A 155 -12.44 -0.62 -16.81
C GLY A 155 -12.94 -1.36 -18.05
N GLY A 156 -13.33 -2.62 -17.88
CA GLY A 156 -13.92 -3.42 -18.96
C GLY A 156 -15.20 -2.80 -19.52
N VAL A 157 -16.14 -2.39 -18.65
CA VAL A 157 -17.40 -1.76 -19.08
C VAL A 157 -17.16 -0.44 -19.80
N LEU A 158 -16.36 0.46 -19.23
CA LEU A 158 -16.10 1.79 -19.80
C LEU A 158 -15.38 1.71 -21.14
N VAL A 159 -14.43 0.79 -21.29
CA VAL A 159 -13.71 0.58 -22.55
C VAL A 159 -14.60 -0.04 -23.62
N THR A 160 -15.48 -0.99 -23.22
CA THR A 160 -16.35 -1.70 -24.17
C THR A 160 -17.50 -0.83 -24.68
N TRP A 161 -18.12 -0.05 -23.80
CA TRP A 161 -19.36 0.69 -24.11
C TRP A 161 -19.15 2.18 -24.35
N ALA A 162 -18.01 2.73 -23.95
CA ALA A 162 -17.69 4.14 -24.14
C ALA A 162 -16.32 4.29 -24.83
N SER A 163 -15.30 4.75 -24.11
CA SER A 163 -13.93 4.83 -24.62
C SER A 163 -12.95 4.72 -23.46
N TRP A 164 -11.70 4.38 -23.77
CA TRP A 164 -10.64 4.27 -22.77
C TRP A 164 -10.42 5.59 -22.00
N HIS A 165 -10.71 6.76 -22.57
CA HIS A 165 -10.56 8.05 -21.89
C HIS A 165 -11.38 8.13 -20.59
N TRP A 166 -12.53 7.44 -20.51
CA TRP A 166 -13.40 7.46 -19.34
C TRP A 166 -12.78 6.86 -18.08
N ILE A 167 -11.80 5.97 -18.23
CA ILE A 167 -11.07 5.40 -17.08
C ILE A 167 -10.28 6.48 -16.33
N PHE A 168 -9.89 7.55 -17.03
CA PHE A 168 -9.22 8.70 -16.45
C PHE A 168 -10.23 9.77 -16.01
N LEU A 169 -11.31 9.98 -16.77
CA LEU A 169 -12.33 10.98 -16.45
C LEU A 169 -13.09 10.63 -15.16
N ILE A 170 -13.23 9.35 -14.79
CA ILE A 170 -13.91 8.92 -13.56
C ILE A 170 -13.28 9.49 -12.28
N ASN A 171 -11.98 9.81 -12.30
CA ASN A 171 -11.27 10.39 -11.17
C ASN A 171 -11.63 11.87 -10.94
N ILE A 172 -12.14 12.57 -11.96
CA ILE A 172 -12.42 14.01 -11.90
C ILE A 172 -13.53 14.34 -10.91
N PRO A 173 -14.76 13.76 -11.00
CA PRO A 173 -15.82 14.09 -10.05
C PRO A 173 -15.43 13.76 -8.60
N ILE A 174 -14.70 12.66 -8.40
CA ILE A 174 -14.24 12.24 -7.08
C ILE A 174 -13.19 13.22 -6.54
N GLY A 175 -12.23 13.64 -7.37
CA GLY A 175 -11.20 14.61 -6.98
C GLY A 175 -11.77 15.98 -6.67
N VAL A 176 -12.73 16.47 -7.47
CA VAL A 176 -13.44 17.73 -7.20
C VAL A 176 -14.19 17.65 -5.87
N ALA A 177 -14.95 16.58 -5.64
CA ALA A 177 -15.63 16.36 -4.35
C ALA A 177 -14.62 16.33 -3.19
N GLY A 178 -13.47 15.68 -3.39
CA GLY A 178 -12.36 15.63 -2.44
C GLY A 178 -11.78 16.97 -2.06
N ILE A 179 -11.54 17.85 -3.05
CA ILE A 179 -11.05 19.20 -2.83
C ILE A 179 -12.08 20.02 -2.04
N LEU A 180 -13.36 19.95 -2.42
CA LEU A 180 -14.45 20.64 -1.72
C LEU A 180 -14.58 20.18 -0.27
N TYR A 181 -14.55 18.86 -0.03
CA TYR A 181 -14.58 18.29 1.31
C TYR A 181 -13.34 18.67 2.13
N ALA A 182 -12.14 18.57 1.55
CA ALA A 182 -10.90 18.95 2.22
C ALA A 182 -10.88 20.43 2.60
N ARG A 183 -11.40 21.30 1.72
CA ARG A 183 -11.54 22.74 2.01
C ARG A 183 -12.47 23.00 3.20
N LYS A 184 -13.49 22.17 3.40
CA LYS A 184 -14.47 22.36 4.49
C LYS A 184 -14.07 21.68 5.80
N TYR A 185 -13.52 20.47 5.75
CA TYR A 185 -13.36 19.61 6.92
C TYR A 185 -11.91 19.30 7.31
N MET A 186 -10.93 19.45 6.41
CA MET A 186 -9.55 19.07 6.73
C MET A 186 -8.85 20.14 7.58
N PRO A 187 -8.39 19.82 8.81
CA PRO A 187 -7.56 20.73 9.59
C PRO A 187 -6.18 20.90 8.93
N ASN A 188 -5.61 22.09 9.08
CA ASN A 188 -4.28 22.41 8.55
C ASN A 188 -3.25 22.33 9.67
N PHE A 189 -2.60 21.17 9.82
CA PHE A 189 -1.52 20.99 10.79
C PHE A 189 -0.18 21.36 10.17
N THR A 190 0.62 22.14 10.89
CA THR A 190 1.98 22.55 10.50
C THR A 190 2.94 22.33 11.66
N THR A 191 4.20 22.07 11.36
CA THR A 191 5.27 21.80 12.33
C THR A 191 6.41 22.81 12.10
N PRO A 192 7.28 23.11 13.10
CA PRO A 192 8.36 24.09 12.92
C PRO A 192 9.24 23.80 11.71
N ARG A 193 9.67 24.87 11.02
CA ARG A 193 10.38 24.80 9.73
C ARG A 193 11.71 24.04 9.86
N ARG A 194 11.76 22.78 9.41
CA ARG A 194 13.00 22.03 9.19
C ARG A 194 13.53 22.25 7.77
N LYS A 195 14.84 22.40 7.61
CA LYS A 195 15.48 22.47 6.29
C LYS A 195 15.23 21.17 5.52
N PHE A 196 15.06 21.24 4.20
CA PHE A 196 14.91 20.05 3.38
C PHE A 196 16.27 19.40 3.14
N ASP A 197 16.32 18.08 3.24
CA ASP A 197 17.49 17.28 2.91
C ASP A 197 17.46 16.90 1.43
N MET A 198 17.92 17.81 0.55
CA MET A 198 17.96 17.59 -0.90
C MET A 198 18.84 16.39 -1.27
N THR A 199 20.03 16.31 -0.68
CA THR A 199 20.97 15.22 -0.94
C THR A 199 20.40 13.88 -0.48
N GLY A 200 19.83 13.81 0.72
CA GLY A 200 19.18 12.61 1.22
C GLY A 200 17.96 12.21 0.38
N PHE A 201 17.20 13.18 -0.13
CA PHE A 201 16.10 12.92 -1.05
C PHE A 201 16.56 12.26 -2.35
N PHE A 202 17.58 12.78 -3.02
CA PHE A 202 18.07 12.15 -4.25
C PHE A 202 18.70 10.79 -3.98
N LEU A 203 19.50 10.64 -2.93
CA LEU A 203 20.09 9.33 -2.58
C LEU A 203 19.01 8.29 -2.29
N PHE A 204 18.03 8.63 -1.44
CA PHE A 204 16.98 7.69 -1.06
C PHE A 204 15.95 7.46 -2.17
N GLY A 205 15.44 8.53 -2.78
CA GLY A 205 14.46 8.46 -3.86
C GLY A 205 14.99 7.71 -5.07
N LEU A 206 16.22 8.01 -5.51
CA LEU A 206 16.84 7.30 -6.62
C LEU A 206 17.15 5.84 -6.26
N SER A 207 17.54 5.55 -5.01
CA SER A 207 17.70 4.15 -4.57
C SER A 207 16.39 3.37 -4.70
N LEU A 208 15.24 3.94 -4.32
CA LEU A 208 13.95 3.27 -4.43
C LEU A 208 13.53 3.05 -5.88
N VAL A 209 13.72 4.06 -6.74
CA VAL A 209 13.41 3.99 -8.17
C VAL A 209 14.26 2.91 -8.83
N LEU A 210 15.58 2.97 -8.68
CA LEU A 210 16.49 1.98 -9.28
C LEU A 210 16.23 0.58 -8.73
N PHE A 211 15.95 0.44 -7.44
CA PHE A 211 15.66 -0.86 -6.87
C PHE A 211 14.35 -1.44 -7.44
N SER A 212 13.27 -0.64 -7.49
CA SER A 212 11.99 -1.07 -8.05
C SER A 212 12.13 -1.43 -9.54
N SER A 213 12.74 -0.56 -10.34
CA SER A 213 12.97 -0.82 -11.77
C SER A 213 13.90 -2.01 -11.99
N GLY A 214 14.95 -2.15 -11.19
CA GLY A 214 15.89 -3.27 -11.29
C GLY A 214 15.20 -4.61 -11.03
N MET A 215 14.31 -4.68 -10.04
CA MET A 215 13.53 -5.88 -9.73
C MET A 215 12.53 -6.24 -10.85
N GLU A 216 11.85 -5.25 -11.43
CA GLU A 216 10.96 -5.44 -12.58
C GLU A 216 11.73 -5.94 -13.81
N LEU A 217 12.86 -5.29 -14.14
CA LEU A 217 13.72 -5.66 -15.28
C LEU A 217 14.29 -7.07 -15.12
N PHE A 218 14.69 -7.45 -13.90
CA PHE A 218 15.14 -8.79 -13.57
C PHE A 218 14.00 -9.81 -13.71
N GLY A 219 12.82 -9.43 -13.22
CA GLY A 219 11.60 -10.23 -13.24
C GLY A 219 11.04 -10.47 -14.64
N GLU A 220 11.21 -9.54 -15.59
CA GLU A 220 10.65 -9.68 -16.95
C GLU A 220 11.67 -10.12 -18.00
N LYS A 221 12.99 -10.11 -17.71
CA LYS A 221 14.07 -10.39 -18.70
C LYS A 221 14.02 -9.49 -19.95
N ILE A 222 13.47 -8.28 -19.82
CA ILE A 222 13.47 -7.29 -20.91
C ILE A 222 14.92 -6.95 -21.33
N VAL A 223 15.81 -6.92 -20.35
CA VAL A 223 17.24 -6.62 -20.52
C VAL A 223 18.08 -7.81 -20.06
N ALA A 224 19.34 -7.83 -20.48
CA ALA A 224 20.29 -8.82 -20.01
C ALA A 224 20.37 -8.81 -18.47
N THR A 225 20.41 -9.99 -17.85
CA THR A 225 20.36 -10.16 -16.39
C THR A 225 21.43 -9.34 -15.68
N TRP A 226 22.61 -9.17 -16.28
CA TRP A 226 23.69 -8.36 -15.71
C TRP A 226 23.34 -6.87 -15.58
N ILE A 227 22.54 -6.31 -16.51
CA ILE A 227 22.09 -4.91 -16.48
C ILE A 227 21.13 -4.73 -15.30
N ALA A 228 20.15 -5.61 -15.17
CA ALA A 228 19.20 -5.58 -14.05
C ALA A 228 19.93 -5.73 -12.70
N SER A 229 20.87 -6.68 -12.61
CA SER A 229 21.70 -6.85 -11.41
C SER A 229 22.57 -5.62 -11.11
N ALA A 230 23.13 -4.96 -12.12
CA ALA A 230 23.92 -3.74 -11.95
C ALA A 230 23.05 -2.57 -11.44
N ILE A 231 21.82 -2.44 -11.94
CA ILE A 231 20.85 -1.45 -11.46
C ILE A 231 20.48 -1.71 -10.00
N ILE A 232 20.21 -2.96 -9.63
CA ILE A 232 19.95 -3.35 -8.23
C ILE A 232 21.18 -3.06 -7.36
N PHE A 233 22.38 -3.41 -7.81
CA PHE A 233 23.60 -3.11 -7.08
C PHE A 233 23.79 -1.60 -6.85
N CYS A 234 23.61 -0.79 -7.90
CA CYS A 234 23.66 0.67 -7.82
C CYS A 234 22.64 1.22 -6.80
N SER A 235 21.42 0.67 -6.79
CA SER A 235 20.39 1.05 -5.83
C SER A 235 20.80 0.76 -4.38
N ILE A 236 21.44 -0.39 -4.12
CA ILE A 236 21.96 -0.75 -2.79
C ILE A 236 23.08 0.21 -2.38
N VAL A 237 23.99 0.55 -3.30
CA VAL A 237 25.06 1.53 -3.04
C VAL A 237 24.49 2.90 -2.69
N LEU A 238 23.47 3.38 -3.41
CA LEU A 238 22.80 4.66 -3.09
C LEU A 238 22.08 4.61 -1.74
N LEU A 239 21.45 3.49 -1.39
CA LEU A 239 20.83 3.31 -0.09
C LEU A 239 21.87 3.31 1.04
N LEU A 240 23.02 2.65 0.86
CA LEU A 240 24.13 2.68 1.82
C LEU A 240 24.73 4.09 1.96
N ALA A 241 24.86 4.81 0.84
CA ALA A 241 25.27 6.22 0.84
C ALA A 241 24.25 7.09 1.59
N TYR A 242 22.95 6.86 1.40
CA TYR A 242 21.89 7.52 2.17
C TYR A 242 22.02 7.23 3.67
N ILE A 243 22.24 5.98 4.08
CA ILE A 243 22.42 5.61 5.50
C ILE A 243 23.62 6.36 6.09
N ARG A 244 24.73 6.46 5.35
CA ARG A 244 25.93 7.17 5.80
C ARG A 244 25.68 8.69 5.91
N HIS A 245 24.96 9.27 4.95
CA HIS A 245 24.52 10.67 4.98
C HIS A 245 23.60 10.94 6.17
N ALA A 246 22.57 10.10 6.36
CA ALA A 246 21.56 10.25 7.41
C ALA A 246 22.12 10.12 8.83
N ARG A 247 23.26 9.44 9.01
CA ARG A 247 23.98 9.38 10.30
C ARG A 247 24.71 10.69 10.64
N ARG A 248 25.10 11.47 9.64
CA ARG A 248 25.90 12.70 9.81
C ARG A 248 25.07 13.98 9.67
N HIS A 249 23.97 13.93 8.93
CA HIS A 249 23.15 15.09 8.66
C HIS A 249 22.27 15.45 9.88
N PRO A 250 22.14 16.73 10.27
CA PRO A 250 21.38 17.14 11.46
C PRO A 250 19.86 16.98 11.30
N THR A 251 19.34 17.10 10.08
CA THR A 251 17.91 16.92 9.77
C THR A 251 17.74 16.03 8.54
N PRO A 252 18.03 14.72 8.64
CA PRO A 252 17.91 13.81 7.50
C PRO A 252 16.44 13.64 7.11
N LEU A 253 16.18 13.32 5.84
CA LEU A 253 14.81 13.10 5.34
C LEU A 253 14.05 12.05 6.18
N ILE A 254 14.72 10.92 6.45
CA ILE A 254 14.27 9.87 7.36
C ILE A 254 15.32 9.71 8.45
N SER A 255 14.96 10.04 9.69
CA SER A 255 15.87 9.91 10.82
C SER A 255 16.03 8.45 11.24
N LEU A 256 17.28 7.99 11.31
CA LEU A 256 17.61 6.64 11.79
C LEU A 256 17.25 6.43 13.27
N SER A 257 17.02 7.53 14.01
CA SER A 257 16.51 7.49 15.38
C SER A 257 15.13 6.84 15.50
N LEU A 258 14.31 6.85 14.44
CA LEU A 258 13.01 6.15 14.42
C LEU A 258 13.17 4.66 14.71
N PHE A 259 14.26 4.06 14.24
CA PHE A 259 14.54 2.64 14.42
C PHE A 259 15.01 2.28 15.86
N LYS A 260 15.18 3.27 16.74
CA LYS A 260 15.34 3.02 18.18
C LYS A 260 14.02 2.64 18.84
N THR A 261 12.89 3.07 18.28
CA THR A 261 11.56 2.68 18.75
C THR A 261 11.28 1.25 18.31
N ARG A 262 11.27 0.32 19.28
CA ARG A 262 11.13 -1.13 19.02
C ARG A 262 9.91 -1.48 18.17
N THR A 263 8.74 -0.92 18.51
CA THR A 263 7.47 -1.17 17.80
C THR A 263 7.53 -0.68 16.36
N PHE A 264 8.21 0.43 16.09
CA PHE A 264 8.47 0.92 14.74
C PHE A 264 9.39 -0.02 13.96
N SER A 265 10.54 -0.40 14.52
CA SER A 265 11.51 -1.28 13.84
C SER A 265 10.94 -2.67 13.53
N VAL A 266 10.30 -3.30 14.53
CA VAL A 266 9.65 -4.60 14.35
C VAL A 266 8.47 -4.48 13.38
N GLY A 267 7.72 -3.38 13.44
CA GLY A 267 6.61 -3.09 12.54
C GLY A 267 7.04 -2.94 11.08
N ILE A 268 8.13 -2.21 10.80
CA ILE A 268 8.70 -2.04 9.46
C ILE A 268 9.32 -3.35 8.96
N ALA A 269 10.11 -4.05 9.77
CA ALA A 269 10.71 -5.33 9.40
C ALA A 269 9.63 -6.39 9.11
N GLY A 270 8.59 -6.46 9.95
CA GLY A 270 7.43 -7.31 9.70
C GLY A 270 6.68 -6.89 8.43
N ASN A 271 6.46 -5.59 8.20
CA ASN A 271 5.83 -5.08 6.97
C ASN A 271 6.61 -5.46 5.72
N LEU A 272 7.94 -5.46 5.78
CA LEU A 272 8.76 -5.95 4.69
C LEU A 272 8.58 -7.45 4.54
N ALA A 273 9.04 -8.23 5.52
CA ALA A 273 9.13 -9.69 5.44
C ALA A 273 7.79 -10.37 5.11
N THR A 274 6.71 -9.96 5.75
CA THR A 274 5.41 -10.62 5.57
C THR A 274 4.77 -10.27 4.24
N ARG A 275 4.91 -9.02 3.77
CA ARG A 275 4.37 -8.62 2.46
C ARG A 275 5.16 -9.19 1.28
N LEU A 276 6.43 -9.58 1.48
CA LEU A 276 7.16 -10.37 0.47
C LEU A 276 6.43 -11.68 0.17
N GLY A 277 6.04 -12.41 1.22
CA GLY A 277 5.31 -13.66 1.09
C GLY A 277 3.88 -13.46 0.57
N THR A 278 3.16 -12.48 1.10
CA THR A 278 1.73 -12.30 0.81
C THR A 278 1.47 -11.55 -0.48
N GLY A 279 2.46 -10.80 -0.99
CA GLY A 279 2.42 -10.15 -2.29
C GLY A 279 2.34 -11.11 -3.47
N CYS A 280 2.55 -12.42 -3.25
CA CYS A 280 2.40 -13.44 -4.28
C CYS A 280 0.95 -13.65 -4.72
N VAL A 281 -0.02 -13.52 -3.81
CA VAL A 281 -1.43 -13.88 -4.02
C VAL A 281 -2.06 -13.07 -5.17
N PRO A 282 -2.02 -11.73 -5.19
CA PRO A 282 -2.63 -10.94 -6.26
C PRO A 282 -1.98 -11.16 -7.64
N PHE A 283 -0.79 -11.74 -7.70
CA PHE A 283 -0.07 -12.03 -8.94
C PHE A 283 -0.22 -13.50 -9.37
N LEU A 284 0.18 -14.44 -8.53
CA LEU A 284 0.18 -15.88 -8.83
C LEU A 284 -1.23 -16.45 -8.95
N MET A 285 -2.20 -16.00 -8.16
CA MET A 285 -3.55 -16.60 -8.22
C MET A 285 -4.22 -16.35 -9.58
N PRO A 286 -4.33 -15.09 -10.09
CA PRO A 286 -4.88 -14.87 -11.42
C PRO A 286 -4.04 -15.52 -12.52
N LEU A 287 -2.72 -15.59 -12.35
CA LEU A 287 -1.82 -16.19 -13.34
C LEU A 287 -1.99 -17.71 -13.41
N MET A 288 -2.12 -18.40 -12.27
CA MET A 288 -2.40 -19.83 -12.20
C MET A 288 -3.76 -20.14 -12.83
N LEU A 289 -4.79 -19.34 -12.56
CA LEU A 289 -6.11 -19.53 -13.16
C LEU A 289 -6.09 -19.37 -14.68
N GLN A 290 -5.32 -18.41 -15.21
CA GLN A 290 -5.25 -18.14 -16.64
C GLN A 290 -4.34 -19.13 -17.37
N VAL A 291 -3.09 -19.27 -16.92
CA VAL A 291 -2.04 -20.03 -17.61
C VAL A 291 -2.06 -21.49 -17.20
N GLY A 292 -2.26 -21.78 -15.91
CA GLY A 292 -2.32 -23.15 -15.40
C GLY A 292 -3.65 -23.84 -15.70
N PHE A 293 -4.77 -23.15 -15.49
CA PHE A 293 -6.11 -23.76 -15.59
C PHE A 293 -6.89 -23.35 -16.86
N GLY A 294 -6.39 -22.40 -17.65
CA GLY A 294 -7.01 -21.99 -18.92
C GLY A 294 -8.26 -21.12 -18.79
N TYR A 295 -8.54 -20.53 -17.62
CA TYR A 295 -9.70 -19.66 -17.44
C TYR A 295 -9.52 -18.29 -18.15
N PRO A 296 -10.61 -17.70 -18.68
CA PRO A 296 -10.60 -16.33 -19.18
C PRO A 296 -10.14 -15.33 -18.11
N ALA A 297 -9.42 -14.29 -18.54
CA ALA A 297 -8.89 -13.22 -17.66
C ALA A 297 -9.98 -12.57 -16.78
N LEU A 298 -11.21 -12.45 -17.29
CA LEU A 298 -12.34 -11.92 -16.54
C LEU A 298 -12.64 -12.77 -15.29
N ILE A 299 -12.67 -14.09 -15.43
CA ILE A 299 -12.96 -15.01 -14.33
C ILE A 299 -11.81 -14.97 -13.30
N ALA A 300 -10.57 -15.02 -13.78
CA ALA A 300 -9.39 -14.95 -12.92
C ALA A 300 -9.33 -13.63 -12.11
N GLY A 301 -9.71 -12.51 -12.74
CA GLY A 301 -9.84 -11.22 -12.06
C GLY A 301 -10.98 -11.20 -11.03
N CYS A 302 -12.17 -11.72 -11.40
CA CYS A 302 -13.32 -11.80 -10.50
C CYS A 302 -13.06 -12.66 -9.26
N MET A 303 -12.21 -13.68 -9.36
CA MET A 303 -11.81 -14.50 -8.21
C MET A 303 -11.01 -13.74 -7.15
N MET A 304 -10.51 -12.53 -7.43
CA MET A 304 -9.92 -11.67 -6.40
C MET A 304 -10.97 -10.96 -5.54
N ALA A 305 -12.22 -10.85 -5.99
CA ALA A 305 -13.29 -10.18 -5.23
C ALA A 305 -13.56 -10.81 -3.84
N PRO A 306 -13.61 -12.15 -3.68
CA PRO A 306 -13.71 -12.79 -2.36
C PRO A 306 -12.64 -12.32 -1.36
N THR A 307 -11.38 -12.15 -1.79
CA THR A 307 -10.30 -11.69 -0.89
C THR A 307 -10.57 -10.27 -0.36
N ALA A 308 -11.06 -9.38 -1.22
CA ALA A 308 -11.38 -8.02 -0.85
C ALA A 308 -12.66 -7.94 0.00
N LEU A 309 -13.68 -8.76 -0.28
CA LEU A 309 -14.88 -8.88 0.56
C LEU A 309 -14.54 -9.40 1.96
N GLY A 310 -13.74 -10.47 2.06
CA GLY A 310 -13.25 -10.99 3.33
C GLY A 310 -12.45 -9.92 4.08
N SER A 311 -11.61 -9.17 3.38
CA SER A 311 -10.85 -8.07 3.98
C SER A 311 -11.74 -6.95 4.54
N ILE A 312 -12.86 -6.62 3.88
CA ILE A 312 -13.82 -5.62 4.37
C ILE A 312 -14.53 -6.14 5.62
N ILE A 313 -15.06 -7.37 5.57
CA ILE A 313 -15.82 -7.96 6.69
C ILE A 313 -14.94 -8.15 7.93
N ALA A 314 -13.68 -8.55 7.76
CA ALA A 314 -12.80 -8.75 8.91
C ALA A 314 -12.53 -7.48 9.73
N LYS A 315 -12.68 -6.29 9.14
CA LYS A 315 -12.35 -5.02 9.81
C LYS A 315 -13.21 -4.69 11.02
N SER A 316 -14.46 -5.15 11.06
CA SER A 316 -15.28 -5.04 12.27
C SER A 316 -14.73 -5.90 13.40
N THR A 317 -14.06 -7.01 13.06
CA THR A 317 -13.61 -8.03 14.02
C THR A 317 -12.19 -7.78 14.52
N VAL A 318 -11.35 -7.04 13.77
CA VAL A 318 -9.93 -6.81 14.13
C VAL A 318 -9.76 -6.23 15.53
N THR A 319 -10.55 -5.22 15.89
CA THR A 319 -10.47 -4.59 17.22
C THR A 319 -10.77 -5.58 18.34
N GLN A 320 -11.75 -6.46 18.14
CA GLN A 320 -12.12 -7.49 19.12
C GLN A 320 -11.04 -8.57 19.24
N VAL A 321 -10.47 -9.00 18.12
CA VAL A 321 -9.35 -9.98 18.09
C VAL A 321 -8.14 -9.41 18.82
N LEU A 322 -7.75 -8.17 18.51
CA LEU A 322 -6.63 -7.50 19.18
C LEU A 322 -6.90 -7.27 20.68
N ARG A 323 -8.13 -6.95 21.07
CA ARG A 323 -8.53 -6.84 22.50
C ARG A 323 -8.37 -8.15 23.25
N ARG A 324 -8.74 -9.29 22.64
CA ARG A 324 -8.71 -10.61 23.29
C ARG A 324 -7.31 -11.23 23.31
N LEU A 325 -6.57 -11.14 22.21
CA LEU A 325 -5.31 -11.87 22.03
C LEU A 325 -4.06 -10.98 22.20
N GLY A 326 -4.21 -9.66 22.12
CA GLY A 326 -3.10 -8.71 22.06
C GLY A 326 -2.37 -8.73 20.72
N TYR A 327 -1.50 -7.74 20.47
CA TYR A 327 -0.82 -7.58 19.18
C TYR A 327 0.13 -8.73 18.85
N ARG A 328 1.01 -9.14 19.79
CA ARG A 328 2.02 -10.18 19.55
C ARG A 328 1.39 -11.51 19.12
N LYS A 329 0.45 -12.04 19.92
CA LYS A 329 -0.17 -13.34 19.63
C LYS A 329 -1.00 -13.29 18.34
N THR A 330 -1.72 -12.19 18.12
CA THR A 330 -2.49 -11.98 16.88
C THR A 330 -1.58 -11.99 15.67
N LEU A 331 -0.50 -11.19 15.67
CA LEU A 331 0.41 -11.08 14.53
C LEU A 331 1.15 -12.38 14.24
N VAL A 332 1.65 -13.09 15.25
CA VAL A 332 2.31 -14.38 15.03
C VAL A 332 1.31 -15.41 14.50
N GLY A 333 0.16 -15.59 15.18
CA GLY A 333 -0.82 -16.60 14.82
C GLY A 333 -1.43 -16.37 13.44
N ILE A 334 -1.82 -15.13 13.13
CA ILE A 334 -2.42 -14.82 11.83
C ILE A 334 -1.41 -14.96 10.68
N THR A 335 -0.13 -14.63 10.92
CA THR A 335 0.91 -14.73 9.88
C THR A 335 1.20 -16.19 9.53
N VAL A 336 1.26 -17.08 10.54
CA VAL A 336 1.39 -18.52 10.30
C VAL A 336 0.15 -19.04 9.55
N PHE A 337 -1.05 -18.67 10.01
CA PHE A 337 -2.30 -19.07 9.35
C PHE A 337 -2.35 -18.64 7.88
N ILE A 338 -1.95 -17.41 7.57
CA ILE A 338 -1.85 -16.90 6.21
C ILE A 338 -0.89 -17.75 5.37
N GLY A 339 0.30 -18.04 5.89
CA GLY A 339 1.27 -18.84 5.14
C GLY A 339 0.77 -20.25 4.83
N LEU A 340 0.03 -20.85 5.77
CA LEU A 340 -0.67 -22.13 5.54
C LEU A 340 -1.78 -22.00 4.49
N MET A 341 -2.56 -20.92 4.51
CA MET A 341 -3.58 -20.65 3.49
C MET A 341 -2.99 -20.42 2.10
N ILE A 342 -1.85 -19.74 2.00
CA ILE A 342 -1.12 -19.58 0.73
C ILE A 342 -0.65 -20.95 0.24
N ALA A 343 -0.02 -21.75 1.10
CA ALA A 343 0.44 -23.10 0.75
C ALA A 343 -0.72 -24.03 0.36
N GLN A 344 -1.92 -23.86 0.95
CA GLN A 344 -3.10 -24.66 0.65
C GLN A 344 -3.55 -24.56 -0.81
N PHE A 345 -3.22 -23.47 -1.53
CA PHE A 345 -3.52 -23.37 -2.96
C PHE A 345 -2.78 -24.41 -3.82
N SER A 346 -1.73 -25.06 -3.29
CA SER A 346 -1.07 -26.19 -3.95
C SER A 346 -1.93 -27.47 -4.06
N PHE A 347 -3.05 -27.55 -3.36
CA PHE A 347 -3.99 -28.67 -3.47
C PHE A 347 -5.04 -28.48 -4.56
N GLN A 348 -5.03 -27.34 -5.26
CA GLN A 348 -6.02 -27.02 -6.27
C GLN A 348 -5.70 -27.72 -7.58
N SER A 349 -6.72 -28.06 -8.35
CA SER A 349 -6.55 -28.76 -9.62
C SER A 349 -7.53 -28.20 -10.65
N PRO A 350 -7.20 -28.21 -11.95
CA PRO A 350 -8.15 -27.86 -13.00
C PRO A 350 -9.46 -28.66 -12.95
N ALA A 351 -9.44 -29.87 -12.39
CA ALA A 351 -10.62 -30.71 -12.22
C ALA A 351 -11.56 -30.25 -11.10
N MET A 352 -11.09 -29.39 -10.19
CA MET A 352 -11.92 -28.89 -9.09
C MET A 352 -12.81 -27.74 -9.55
N PRO A 353 -14.08 -27.69 -9.08
CA PRO A 353 -14.94 -26.55 -9.33
C PRO A 353 -14.36 -25.25 -8.78
N ILE A 354 -14.31 -24.21 -9.61
CA ILE A 354 -13.74 -22.91 -9.25
C ILE A 354 -14.39 -22.25 -8.01
N TRP A 355 -15.67 -22.55 -7.74
CA TRP A 355 -16.37 -22.01 -6.58
C TRP A 355 -15.74 -22.47 -5.25
N MET A 356 -15.02 -23.59 -5.23
CA MET A 356 -14.31 -24.07 -4.04
C MET A 356 -13.15 -23.14 -3.64
N LEU A 357 -12.64 -22.31 -4.55
CA LEU A 357 -11.63 -21.28 -4.26
C LEU A 357 -12.20 -20.05 -3.54
N VAL A 358 -13.52 -19.81 -3.64
CA VAL A 358 -14.16 -18.61 -3.08
C VAL A 358 -13.96 -18.56 -1.56
N LEU A 359 -14.18 -19.67 -0.87
CA LEU A 359 -14.08 -19.72 0.59
C LEU A 359 -12.63 -19.55 1.11
N PRO A 360 -11.61 -20.28 0.59
CA PRO A 360 -10.22 -20.04 0.96
C PRO A 360 -9.75 -18.60 0.67
N LEU A 361 -10.10 -18.04 -0.49
CA LEU A 361 -9.75 -16.66 -0.84
C LEU A 361 -10.43 -15.65 0.09
N PHE A 362 -11.69 -15.88 0.44
CA PHE A 362 -12.41 -15.07 1.41
C PHE A 362 -11.74 -15.09 2.79
N ILE A 363 -11.42 -16.27 3.31
CA ILE A 363 -10.77 -16.47 4.62
C ILE A 363 -9.36 -15.84 4.62
N LEU A 364 -8.58 -16.05 3.55
CA LEU A 364 -7.28 -15.41 3.37
C LEU A 364 -7.39 -13.89 3.38
N GLY A 365 -8.41 -13.34 2.70
CA GLY A 365 -8.78 -11.93 2.75
C GLY A 365 -9.04 -11.43 4.17
N MET A 366 -9.79 -12.19 4.97
CA MET A 366 -10.04 -11.83 6.37
C MET A 366 -8.74 -11.78 7.19
N ALA A 367 -7.87 -12.75 6.97
CA ALA A 367 -6.59 -12.85 7.67
C ALA A 367 -5.63 -11.73 7.27
N MET A 368 -5.47 -11.46 5.96
CA MET A 368 -4.70 -10.35 5.39
C MET A 368 -5.09 -9.00 6.00
N SER A 369 -6.39 -8.72 6.08
CA SER A 369 -6.90 -7.46 6.60
C SER A 369 -6.59 -7.28 8.08
N THR A 370 -6.76 -8.34 8.88
CA THR A 370 -6.41 -8.34 10.30
C THR A 370 -4.93 -8.09 10.50
N GLN A 371 -4.09 -8.78 9.72
CA GLN A 371 -2.64 -8.65 9.76
C GLN A 371 -2.19 -7.23 9.38
N PHE A 372 -2.57 -6.71 8.21
CA PHE A 372 -2.15 -5.39 7.74
C PHE A 372 -2.59 -4.27 8.68
N THR A 373 -3.80 -4.37 9.21
CA THR A 373 -4.33 -3.43 10.19
C THR A 373 -3.47 -3.41 11.46
N ALA A 374 -3.23 -4.59 12.05
CA ALA A 374 -2.46 -4.72 13.27
C ALA A 374 -1.01 -4.24 13.08
N MET A 375 -0.37 -4.62 11.96
CA MET A 375 1.01 -4.23 11.63
C MET A 375 1.16 -2.71 11.43
N ASN A 376 0.25 -2.09 10.68
CA ASN A 376 0.32 -0.66 10.41
C ASN A 376 0.10 0.16 11.68
N THR A 377 -0.85 -0.28 12.51
CA THR A 377 -1.20 0.43 13.74
C THR A 377 -0.08 0.35 14.77
N ILE A 378 0.51 -0.84 14.98
CA ILE A 378 1.62 -0.99 15.95
C ILE A 378 2.87 -0.23 15.50
N THR A 379 3.14 -0.17 14.20
CA THR A 379 4.30 0.57 13.66
C THR A 379 4.24 2.06 14.01
N LEU A 380 3.03 2.63 14.03
CA LEU A 380 2.81 4.05 14.27
C LEU A 380 2.43 4.38 15.72
N ALA A 381 2.27 3.37 16.58
CA ALA A 381 1.70 3.50 17.92
C ALA A 381 2.50 4.43 18.83
N ASP A 382 3.82 4.22 18.87
CA ASP A 382 4.74 4.88 19.81
C ASP A 382 5.53 6.04 19.17
N LEU A 383 5.11 6.50 17.99
CA LEU A 383 5.70 7.67 17.35
C LEU A 383 5.14 8.97 17.94
N THR A 384 6.01 9.86 18.39
CA THR A 384 5.66 11.22 18.79
C THR A 384 5.23 12.07 17.60
N ASP A 385 4.54 13.19 17.84
CA ASP A 385 4.06 14.07 16.76
C ASP A 385 5.20 14.67 15.91
N ASP A 386 6.39 14.82 16.52
CA ASP A 386 7.63 15.28 15.87
C ASP A 386 8.22 14.30 14.86
N ASN A 387 7.88 13.02 15.01
CA ASN A 387 8.43 11.89 14.25
C ASN A 387 7.36 11.16 13.43
N ALA A 388 6.08 11.50 13.63
CA ALA A 388 4.94 10.87 12.97
C ALA A 388 4.98 11.04 11.44
N SER A 389 5.41 12.19 10.93
CA SER A 389 5.50 12.43 9.48
C SER A 389 6.56 11.55 8.82
N SER A 390 7.77 11.52 9.39
CA SER A 390 8.87 10.68 8.89
C SER A 390 8.53 9.19 9.02
N GLY A 391 8.02 8.74 10.17
CA GLY A 391 7.64 7.34 10.36
C GLY A 391 6.48 6.89 9.46
N ASN A 392 5.49 7.76 9.21
CA ASN A 392 4.43 7.50 8.25
C ASN A 392 4.95 7.38 6.81
N SER A 393 5.91 8.24 6.44
CA SER A 393 6.54 8.21 5.12
C SER A 393 7.33 6.92 4.92
N VAL A 394 8.11 6.49 5.93
CA VAL A 394 8.82 5.20 5.90
C VAL A 394 7.84 4.05 5.77
N LEU A 395 6.76 4.01 6.56
CA LEU A 395 5.76 2.96 6.46
C LEU A 395 5.15 2.89 5.05
N ALA A 396 4.81 4.04 4.44
CA ALA A 396 4.27 4.09 3.09
C ALA A 396 5.28 3.59 2.04
N VAL A 397 6.56 3.99 2.15
CA VAL A 397 7.64 3.48 1.29
C VAL A 397 7.80 1.98 1.44
N THR A 398 7.87 1.48 2.68
CA THR A 398 7.99 0.04 2.95
C THR A 398 6.80 -0.70 2.35
N GLN A 399 5.57 -0.21 2.52
CA GLN A 399 4.38 -0.83 1.94
C GLN A 399 4.46 -0.95 0.42
N GLN A 400 4.88 0.12 -0.26
CA GLN A 400 5.03 0.15 -1.71
C GLN A 400 6.13 -0.81 -2.19
N LEU A 401 7.29 -0.76 -1.53
CA LEU A 401 8.45 -1.59 -1.85
C LEU A 401 8.16 -3.08 -1.66
N SER A 402 7.51 -3.46 -0.55
CA SER A 402 7.24 -4.86 -0.27
C SER A 402 6.27 -5.50 -1.25
N ILE A 403 5.31 -4.73 -1.80
CA ILE A 403 4.38 -5.25 -2.82
C ILE A 403 5.14 -5.58 -4.09
N SER A 404 5.93 -4.63 -4.61
CA SER A 404 6.74 -4.83 -5.82
C SER A 404 7.73 -6.00 -5.64
N LEU A 405 8.42 -6.06 -4.50
CA LEU A 405 9.31 -7.17 -4.17
C LEU A 405 8.59 -8.51 -4.04
N GLY A 406 7.40 -8.54 -3.44
CA GLY A 406 6.62 -9.77 -3.32
C GLY A 406 6.28 -10.37 -4.68
N VAL A 407 5.88 -9.53 -5.64
CA VAL A 407 5.62 -9.97 -7.03
C VAL A 407 6.90 -10.47 -7.70
N ALA A 408 8.00 -9.72 -7.60
CA ALA A 408 9.25 -10.08 -8.25
C ALA A 408 9.87 -11.38 -7.68
N ILE A 409 9.83 -11.57 -6.36
CA ILE A 409 10.26 -12.83 -5.73
C ILE A 409 9.36 -13.98 -6.16
N SER A 410 8.04 -13.78 -6.22
CA SER A 410 7.10 -14.81 -6.69
C SER A 410 7.39 -15.25 -8.11
N ALA A 411 7.64 -14.29 -9.01
CA ALA A 411 8.01 -14.57 -10.40
C ALA A 411 9.37 -15.28 -10.50
N ALA A 412 10.36 -14.88 -9.69
CA ALA A 412 11.66 -15.53 -9.66
C ALA A 412 11.57 -16.97 -9.15
N VAL A 413 10.79 -17.23 -8.10
CA VAL A 413 10.54 -18.58 -7.57
C VAL A 413 9.81 -19.45 -8.59
N LEU A 414 8.78 -18.92 -9.25
CA LEU A 414 8.05 -19.63 -10.31
C LEU A 414 8.99 -20.06 -11.44
N ARG A 415 9.88 -19.16 -11.87
CA ARG A 415 10.89 -19.43 -12.90
C ARG A 415 11.92 -20.48 -12.51
N ILE A 416 12.32 -20.53 -11.24
CA ILE A 416 13.18 -21.61 -10.74
C ILE A 416 12.47 -22.94 -10.97
N TYR A 417 11.16 -23.00 -10.70
CA TYR A 417 10.39 -24.21 -10.91
C TYR A 417 10.14 -24.54 -12.39
N GLU A 418 9.94 -23.55 -13.25
CA GLU A 418 9.88 -23.72 -14.71
C GLU A 418 11.16 -24.35 -15.30
N GLY A 419 12.31 -24.12 -14.66
CA GLY A 419 13.59 -24.68 -15.08
C GLY A 419 13.77 -26.18 -14.77
N PHE A 420 12.93 -26.78 -13.94
CA PHE A 420 13.01 -28.22 -13.64
C PHE A 420 12.28 -29.03 -14.72
N ALA A 421 13.03 -29.86 -15.45
CA ALA A 421 12.50 -30.78 -16.45
C ALA A 421 11.49 -31.76 -15.81
N GLY A 422 10.34 -31.95 -16.46
CA GLY A 422 9.31 -32.91 -16.04
C GLY A 422 8.23 -32.36 -15.10
N THR A 423 8.27 -31.07 -14.74
CA THR A 423 7.17 -30.43 -13.98
C THR A 423 6.10 -29.87 -14.92
N SER A 424 4.84 -30.12 -14.60
CA SER A 424 3.71 -29.45 -15.27
C SER A 424 3.59 -27.99 -14.83
N THR A 425 2.98 -27.14 -15.66
CA THR A 425 2.73 -25.73 -15.33
C THR A 425 1.99 -25.57 -13.99
N VAL A 426 1.04 -26.46 -13.70
CA VAL A 426 0.28 -26.45 -12.44
C VAL A 426 1.18 -26.78 -11.23
N GLU A 427 2.05 -27.78 -11.35
CA GLU A 427 3.01 -28.13 -10.29
C GLU A 427 3.98 -26.99 -10.00
N GLN A 428 4.43 -26.26 -11.03
CA GLN A 428 5.28 -25.09 -10.87
C GLN A 428 4.60 -24.01 -10.01
N PHE A 429 3.31 -23.75 -10.25
CA PHE A 429 2.52 -22.86 -9.39
C PHE A 429 2.39 -23.42 -7.96
N HIS A 430 2.13 -24.72 -7.81
CA HIS A 430 1.98 -25.36 -6.50
C HIS A 430 3.24 -25.23 -5.64
N TYR A 431 4.40 -25.55 -6.20
CA TYR A 431 5.68 -25.39 -5.48
C TYR A 431 5.99 -23.94 -5.16
N THR A 432 5.59 -23.02 -6.04
CA THR A 432 5.70 -21.58 -5.78
C THR A 432 4.82 -21.16 -4.60
N PHE A 433 3.55 -21.58 -4.54
CA PHE A 433 2.65 -21.30 -3.41
C PHE A 433 3.18 -21.89 -2.09
N ILE A 434 3.71 -23.11 -2.10
CA ILE A 434 4.33 -23.72 -0.93
C ILE A 434 5.52 -22.89 -0.44
N THR A 435 6.40 -22.49 -1.36
CA THR A 435 7.59 -21.68 -1.04
C THR A 435 7.21 -20.32 -0.48
N MET A 436 6.26 -19.61 -1.11
CA MET A 436 5.79 -18.31 -0.63
C MET A 436 5.03 -18.43 0.68
N GLY A 437 4.29 -19.52 0.89
CA GLY A 437 3.67 -19.88 2.17
C GLY A 437 4.71 -20.06 3.28
N ALA A 438 5.78 -20.81 3.01
CA ALA A 438 6.89 -21.02 3.94
C ALA A 438 7.61 -19.71 4.29
N ILE A 439 7.92 -18.87 3.28
CA ILE A 439 8.50 -17.52 3.49
C ILE A 439 7.59 -16.69 4.40
N THR A 440 6.27 -16.76 4.19
CA THR A 440 5.30 -16.05 5.02
C THR A 440 5.31 -16.57 6.46
N ILE A 441 5.35 -17.88 6.69
CA ILE A 441 5.45 -18.48 8.04
C ILE A 441 6.74 -18.03 8.74
N VAL A 442 7.88 -18.08 8.06
CA VAL A 442 9.17 -17.63 8.59
C VAL A 442 9.13 -16.15 8.97
N SER A 443 8.40 -15.31 8.22
CA SER A 443 8.22 -13.90 8.56
C SER A 443 7.55 -13.68 9.92
N ALA A 444 6.79 -14.65 10.44
CA ALA A 444 6.16 -14.58 11.75
C ALA A 444 7.18 -14.44 12.90
N LEU A 445 8.42 -14.92 12.69
CA LEU A 445 9.53 -14.77 13.64
C LEU A 445 9.83 -13.30 13.93
N MET A 446 9.61 -12.39 12.98
CA MET A 446 9.78 -10.95 13.20
C MET A 446 8.83 -10.43 14.28
N PHE A 447 7.61 -10.94 14.36
CA PHE A 447 6.64 -10.51 15.38
C PHE A 447 6.90 -11.13 16.76
N MET A 448 7.71 -12.19 16.85
CA MET A 448 8.17 -12.70 18.15
C MET A 448 9.06 -11.69 18.89
N LEU A 449 9.66 -10.74 18.15
CA LEU A 449 10.40 -9.61 18.71
C LEU A 449 9.49 -8.55 19.35
N LEU A 450 8.16 -8.68 19.37
CA LEU A 450 7.30 -7.79 20.16
C LEU A 450 7.25 -8.22 21.64
N ARG A 451 7.14 -7.26 22.56
CA ARG A 451 6.83 -7.55 23.97
C ARG A 451 5.32 -7.75 24.14
N ALA A 452 4.94 -8.48 25.18
CA ALA A 452 3.53 -8.74 25.48
C ALA A 452 2.72 -7.47 25.81
N LYS A 453 3.39 -6.37 26.20
CA LYS A 453 2.76 -5.09 26.52
C LYS A 453 2.67 -4.12 25.34
N ASP A 454 3.34 -4.43 24.23
CA ASP A 454 3.38 -3.54 23.06
C ASP A 454 1.98 -3.40 22.45
N GLY A 455 1.55 -2.17 22.17
CA GLY A 455 0.22 -1.86 21.63
C GLY A 455 -0.94 -1.85 22.63
N ASN A 456 -0.71 -2.10 23.93
CA ASN A 456 -1.77 -2.05 24.96
C ASN A 456 -2.46 -0.68 25.06
N ASN A 457 -1.71 0.40 24.81
CA ASN A 457 -2.21 1.78 24.83
C ASN A 457 -3.22 2.07 23.70
N LEU A 458 -3.26 1.22 22.67
CA LEU A 458 -4.19 1.30 21.55
C LEU A 458 -5.49 0.51 21.80
N ILE A 459 -5.49 -0.33 22.83
CA ILE A 459 -6.56 -1.31 23.09
C ILE A 459 -7.40 -0.91 24.32
N LYS A 460 -6.79 -0.30 25.34
CA LYS A 460 -7.49 0.09 26.57
C LYS A 460 -8.36 1.33 26.36
N GLU A 461 -9.67 1.17 26.59
CA GLU A 461 -10.57 2.29 26.81
C GLU A 461 -10.14 3.06 28.06
N ARG A 462 -10.09 4.39 27.93
CA ARG A 462 -9.82 5.30 29.04
C ARG A 462 -10.93 5.10 30.07
N HIS A 463 -10.66 4.39 31.18
CA HIS A 463 -11.43 4.61 32.39
C HIS A 463 -11.42 6.12 32.63
N LYS A 464 -12.60 6.75 32.59
CA LYS A 464 -12.78 8.14 33.00
C LYS A 464 -12.10 8.28 34.36
N SER A 465 -10.97 8.98 34.40
CA SER A 465 -10.40 9.46 35.66
C SER A 465 -11.49 10.33 36.28
N LYS A 466 -12.12 9.85 37.36
CA LYS A 466 -12.97 10.70 38.21
C LYS A 466 -12.15 11.95 38.53
N PRO A 467 -12.72 13.16 38.42
CA PRO A 467 -12.03 14.35 38.88
C PRO A 467 -11.71 14.15 40.36
N THR A 468 -10.42 14.18 40.69
CA THR A 468 -9.94 14.25 42.06
C THR A 468 -10.53 15.52 42.66
N HIS A 469 -11.53 15.37 43.54
CA HIS A 469 -11.96 16.47 44.39
C HIS A 469 -10.74 16.89 45.21
N ALA A 470 -10.29 18.12 45.00
CA ALA A 470 -9.35 18.77 45.90
C ALA A 470 -10.02 18.85 47.29
N PRO A 471 -9.32 18.54 48.39
CA PRO A 471 -9.86 18.72 49.73
C PRO A 471 -10.14 20.21 49.96
N SER A 472 -11.39 20.51 50.31
CA SER A 472 -11.79 21.80 50.88
C SER A 472 -10.92 22.07 52.11
N LYS A 473 -10.20 23.19 52.10
CA LYS A 473 -9.59 23.73 53.31
C LYS A 473 -10.70 24.00 54.34
N PRO A 474 -10.53 23.61 55.61
CA PRO A 474 -11.38 24.13 56.68
C PRO A 474 -11.03 25.60 56.92
N GLU A 475 -12.07 26.45 56.96
CA GLU A 475 -12.04 27.78 57.58
C GLU A 475 -12.16 27.66 59.10
#